data_AF-A0A151NPW7-F1
#
_entry.id   AF-A0A151NPW7-F1
#
_cell.length_a   1.000
_cell.length_b   1.000
_cell.length_c   1.000
_cell.angle_alpha   90.00
_cell.angle_beta   90.00
_cell.angle_gamma   90.00
#
_symmetry.space_group_name_H-M   'P 1'
#
loop_
_entity.id
_entity.type
_entity.pdbx_description
1 polymer ?
#
loop_
_entity_poly.entity_id
_entity_poly.type
_entity_poly.pdbx_seq_one_letter_code
_entity_poly.pdbx_strand_id
1 'polypeptide(L)'
;MQMQMISMVMVAVGVYARLMKHAEAAMACLAVDPAILLIVVGVLMFLITFCGCIGSLRENICLLQTFSVCLTIVFLLQLAAGVLGFVFSDKARGKVSEIINNAIVHYRDDLDLQNLIDFGQKEFSCCGGISYKDWSQNIHAHNDSHRGTKRLDSVWSFVSLV
;
A
#
# COMPACT_ATOMS: atom_id res chain seq x y z
N MET A 1 17.87 23.85 -13.45
CA MET A 1 16.79 23.78 -14.48
C MET A 1 16.50 22.37 -14.99
N GLN A 2 17.50 21.52 -15.28
CA GLN A 2 17.25 20.15 -15.78
C GLN A 2 16.39 19.28 -14.83
N MET A 3 16.57 19.40 -13.51
CA MET A 3 15.78 18.65 -12.51
C MET A 3 14.29 19.05 -12.43
N GLN A 4 13.94 20.29 -12.81
CA GLN A 4 12.55 20.78 -12.78
C GLN A 4 11.72 20.23 -13.95
N MET A 5 12.35 20.05 -15.12
CA MET A 5 11.70 19.47 -16.29
C MET A 5 11.32 18.01 -16.03
N ILE A 6 12.22 17.25 -15.40
CA ILE A 6 11.96 15.84 -15.01
C ILE A 6 10.79 15.78 -14.00
N SER A 7 10.73 16.72 -13.06
CA SER A 7 9.64 16.79 -12.08
C SER A 7 8.28 17.15 -12.70
N MET A 8 8.22 18.11 -13.63
CA MET A 8 6.97 18.43 -14.35
C MET A 8 6.49 17.27 -15.21
N VAL A 9 7.40 16.58 -15.90
CA VAL A 9 7.05 15.40 -16.72
C VAL A 9 6.51 14.28 -15.84
N MET A 10 7.16 13.98 -14.72
CA MET A 10 6.70 12.93 -13.79
C MET A 10 5.34 13.27 -13.15
N VAL A 11 5.10 14.54 -12.80
CA VAL A 11 3.79 14.96 -12.27
C VAL A 11 2.70 14.98 -13.34
N ALA A 12 3.01 15.41 -14.57
CA ALA A 12 2.06 15.35 -15.67
C ALA A 12 1.65 13.90 -16.00
N VAL A 13 2.61 12.97 -16.00
CA VAL A 13 2.35 11.53 -16.18
C VAL A 13 1.53 10.96 -15.02
N GLY A 14 1.85 11.33 -13.77
CA GLY A 14 1.10 10.89 -12.59
C GLY A 14 -0.35 11.40 -12.58
N VAL A 15 -0.56 12.66 -12.97
CA VAL A 15 -1.91 13.26 -13.11
C VAL A 15 -2.66 12.62 -14.28
N TYR A 16 -2.01 12.36 -15.41
CA TYR A 16 -2.63 11.69 -16.56
C TYR A 16 -3.08 10.26 -16.22
N ALA A 17 -2.24 9.49 -15.53
CA ALA A 17 -2.60 8.14 -15.06
C ALA A 17 -3.76 8.17 -14.04
N ARG A 18 -3.81 9.22 -13.19
CA ARG A 18 -4.92 9.45 -12.26
C ARG A 18 -6.21 9.80 -12.99
N LEU A 19 -6.16 10.71 -13.96
CA LEU A 19 -7.32 11.12 -14.75
C LEU A 19 -7.91 9.96 -15.55
N MET A 20 -7.08 9.07 -16.08
CA MET A 20 -7.56 7.84 -16.73
C MET A 20 -8.23 6.87 -15.75
N LYS A 21 -7.80 6.83 -14.49
CA LYS A 21 -8.45 6.02 -13.43
C LYS A 21 -9.68 6.70 -12.79
N HIS A 22 -9.82 8.03 -12.88
CA HIS A 22 -10.90 8.78 -12.22
C HIS A 22 -12.23 8.83 -12.98
N ALA A 23 -12.34 8.19 -14.15
CA ALA A 23 -13.64 8.04 -14.83
C ALA A 23 -14.58 7.02 -14.13
N GLU A 24 -14.07 6.17 -13.23
CA GLU A 24 -14.84 5.08 -12.58
C GLU A 24 -14.58 4.97 -11.05
N ALA A 25 -14.25 6.06 -10.35
CA ALA A 25 -13.97 5.98 -8.89
C ALA A 25 -14.23 7.27 -8.11
N ALA A 26 -15.32 7.98 -8.43
CA ALA A 26 -15.87 8.96 -7.51
C ALA A 26 -16.81 8.22 -6.54
N MET A 27 -16.55 8.33 -5.23
CA MET A 27 -17.41 7.91 -4.10
C MET A 27 -17.19 6.53 -3.46
N ALA A 28 -16.02 6.28 -2.84
CA ALA A 28 -15.97 5.35 -1.68
C ALA A 28 -14.81 5.68 -0.71
N CYS A 29 -15.18 6.09 0.51
CA CYS A 29 -14.40 6.10 1.76
C CYS A 29 -13.00 6.75 1.78
N LEU A 30 -13.03 8.07 1.98
CA LEU A 30 -11.94 9.05 2.10
C LEU A 30 -10.93 8.88 3.28
N ALA A 31 -10.76 7.70 3.90
CA ALA A 31 -9.97 7.65 5.15
C ALA A 31 -8.92 6.52 5.30
N VAL A 32 -8.95 5.44 4.50
CA VAL A 32 -8.06 4.27 4.77
C VAL A 32 -7.57 3.59 3.48
N ASP A 33 -7.45 4.33 2.36
CA ASP A 33 -6.81 3.76 1.17
C ASP A 33 -5.34 4.21 1.10
N PRO A 34 -4.37 3.27 1.14
CA PRO A 34 -2.94 3.59 0.99
C PRO A 34 -2.65 4.41 -0.26
N ALA A 35 -3.43 4.24 -1.33
CA ALA A 35 -3.25 4.97 -2.56
C ALA A 35 -3.67 6.44 -2.45
N ILE A 36 -4.61 6.82 -1.57
CA ILE A 36 -5.00 8.22 -1.31
C ILE A 36 -3.89 8.95 -0.54
N LEU A 37 -3.36 8.32 0.50
CA LEU A 37 -2.23 8.85 1.29
C LEU A 37 -1.03 9.14 0.38
N LEU A 38 -0.72 8.22 -0.53
CA LEU A 38 0.35 8.41 -1.50
C LEU A 38 0.13 9.61 -2.45
N ILE A 39 -1.12 9.92 -2.84
CA ILE A 39 -1.40 11.13 -3.66
C ILE A 39 -1.15 12.38 -2.86
N VAL A 40 -1.71 12.43 -1.64
CA VAL A 40 -1.66 13.64 -0.81
C VAL A 40 -0.21 13.97 -0.51
N VAL A 41 0.58 12.98 -0.10
CA VAL A 41 2.02 13.14 0.12
C VAL A 41 2.73 13.56 -1.18
N GLY A 42 2.42 12.92 -2.31
CA GLY A 42 3.01 13.25 -3.61
C GLY A 42 2.76 14.69 -4.06
N VAL A 43 1.53 15.19 -3.90
CA VAL A 43 1.15 16.58 -4.24
C VAL A 43 1.86 17.57 -3.31
N LEU A 44 1.91 17.30 -2.01
CA LEU A 44 2.62 18.16 -1.05
C LEU A 44 4.11 18.23 -1.34
N MET A 45 4.75 17.09 -1.64
CA MET A 45 6.16 17.04 -2.03
C MET A 45 6.44 17.83 -3.32
N PHE A 46 5.54 17.76 -4.31
CA PHE A 46 5.65 18.54 -5.54
C PHE A 46 5.60 20.06 -5.27
N LEU A 47 4.64 20.52 -4.46
CA LEU A 47 4.50 21.93 -4.12
C LEU A 47 5.74 22.47 -3.38
N ILE A 48 6.24 21.73 -2.39
CA ILE A 48 7.44 22.11 -1.63
C ILE A 48 8.65 22.24 -2.57
N THR A 49 8.82 21.28 -3.48
CA THR A 49 9.93 21.26 -4.45
C THR A 49 9.82 22.41 -5.47
N PHE A 50 8.61 22.71 -5.95
CA PHE A 50 8.34 23.83 -6.86
C PHE A 50 8.63 25.18 -6.21
N CYS A 51 8.21 25.37 -4.95
CA CYS A 51 8.51 26.58 -4.18
C CYS A 51 10.02 26.77 -3.96
N GLY A 52 10.76 25.71 -3.60
CA GLY A 52 12.22 25.78 -3.45
C GLY A 52 12.92 26.15 -4.76
N CYS A 53 12.43 25.62 -5.88
CA CYS A 53 12.88 25.92 -7.22
C CYS A 53 12.67 27.39 -7.62
N ILE A 54 11.49 27.96 -7.35
CA ILE A 54 11.21 29.40 -7.57
C ILE A 54 12.07 30.27 -6.66
N GLY A 55 12.24 29.89 -5.39
CA GLY A 55 13.04 30.64 -4.42
C GLY A 55 14.50 30.81 -4.86
N SER A 56 15.09 29.74 -5.40
CA SER A 56 16.44 29.79 -5.96
C SER A 56 16.54 30.64 -7.24
N LEU A 57 15.50 30.67 -8.08
CA LEU A 57 15.48 31.44 -9.33
C LEU A 57 15.26 32.95 -9.11
N ARG A 58 14.48 33.31 -8.09
CA ARG A 58 14.15 34.72 -7.75
C ARG A 58 15.18 35.39 -6.85
N GLU A 59 16.27 34.69 -6.47
CA GLU A 59 17.28 35.14 -5.50
C GLU A 59 16.67 35.73 -4.21
N ASN A 60 15.49 35.23 -3.83
CA ASN A 60 14.75 35.74 -2.68
C ASN A 60 15.12 34.92 -1.44
N ILE A 61 16.01 35.50 -0.62
CA ILE A 61 16.55 34.89 0.60
C ILE A 61 15.45 34.46 1.57
N CYS A 62 14.35 35.23 1.68
CA CYS A 62 13.23 34.90 2.57
C CYS A 62 12.52 33.60 2.15
N LEU A 63 12.33 33.40 0.84
CA LEU A 63 11.67 32.22 0.29
C LEU A 63 12.57 30.98 0.42
N LEU A 64 13.88 31.15 0.22
CA LEU A 64 14.87 30.10 0.41
C LEU A 64 15.01 29.68 1.89
N GLN A 65 14.98 30.64 2.82
CA GLN A 65 15.04 30.39 4.26
C GLN A 65 13.79 29.62 4.73
N THR A 66 12.61 30.02 4.26
CA THR A 66 11.36 29.31 4.56
C THR A 66 11.39 27.86 4.07
N PHE A 67 11.90 27.63 2.86
CA PHE A 67 12.07 26.28 2.31
C PHE A 67 13.02 25.42 3.18
N SER A 68 14.15 25.97 3.59
CA SER A 68 15.12 25.28 4.45
C SER A 68 14.53 24.92 5.82
N VAL A 69 13.77 25.84 6.44
CA VAL A 69 13.07 25.58 7.71
C VAL A 69 12.02 24.48 7.52
N CYS A 70 11.21 24.53 6.45
CA CYS A 70 10.23 23.50 6.15
C CYS A 70 10.87 22.11 5.99
N LEU A 71 11.98 22.00 5.25
CA LEU A 71 12.71 20.73 5.09
C LEU A 71 13.25 20.21 6.43
N THR A 72 13.77 21.10 7.27
CA THR A 72 14.26 20.74 8.61
C THR A 72 13.12 20.17 9.47
N ILE A 73 11.95 20.79 9.45
CA ILE A 73 10.77 20.31 10.18
C ILE A 73 10.34 18.93 9.65
N VAL A 74 10.25 18.75 8.33
CA VAL A 74 9.90 17.47 7.71
C VAL A 74 10.91 16.38 8.09
N PHE A 75 12.21 16.69 8.10
CA PHE A 75 13.25 15.75 8.53
C PHE A 75 13.11 15.34 9.99
N LEU A 76 12.86 16.30 10.90
CA LEU A 76 12.62 16.00 12.31
C LEU A 76 11.35 15.16 12.51
N LEU A 77 10.28 15.43 11.75
CA LEU A 77 9.06 14.62 11.77
C LEU A 77 9.32 13.19 11.26
N GLN A 78 10.09 13.03 10.19
CA GLN A 78 10.46 11.71 9.67
C GLN A 78 11.32 10.93 10.67
N LEU A 79 12.28 11.59 11.33
CA LEU A 79 13.10 10.98 12.37
C LEU A 79 12.23 10.56 13.56
N ALA A 80 11.35 11.44 14.03
CA ALA A 80 10.41 11.12 15.10
C ALA A 80 9.49 9.94 14.72
N ALA A 81 8.92 9.95 13.51
CA ALA A 81 8.11 8.85 13.00
C ALA A 81 8.90 7.54 12.89
N GLY A 82 10.17 7.59 12.47
CA GLY A 82 11.06 6.44 12.41
C GLY A 82 11.35 5.85 13.79
N VAL A 83 11.67 6.70 14.77
CA VAL A 83 11.90 6.27 16.16
C VAL A 83 10.62 5.71 16.78
N LEU A 84 9.48 6.37 16.61
CA LEU A 84 8.19 5.86 17.07
C LEU A 84 7.84 4.54 16.39
N GLY A 85 8.06 4.42 15.08
CA GLY A 85 7.85 3.18 14.33
C GLY A 85 8.72 2.02 14.84
N PHE A 86 9.96 2.31 15.22
CA PHE A 86 10.86 1.33 15.81
C PHE A 86 10.39 0.89 17.21
N VAL A 87 10.06 1.85 18.09
CA VAL A 87 9.61 1.59 19.47
C VAL A 87 8.28 0.83 19.51
N PHE A 88 7.34 1.16 18.61
CA PHE A 88 6.03 0.53 18.54
C PHE A 88 5.93 -0.57 17.48
N SER A 89 7.07 -1.13 17.06
CA SER A 89 7.15 -2.13 15.99
C SER A 89 6.29 -3.37 16.27
N ASP A 90 6.28 -3.88 17.50
CA ASP A 90 5.44 -5.03 17.89
C ASP A 90 3.94 -4.73 17.77
N LYS A 91 3.52 -3.54 18.22
CA LYS A 91 2.12 -3.11 18.13
C LYS A 91 1.70 -2.87 16.69
N ALA A 92 2.60 -2.30 15.89
CA ALA A 92 2.41 -2.13 14.45
C ALA A 92 2.26 -3.48 13.75
N ARG A 93 3.10 -4.48 14.09
CA ARG A 93 3.01 -5.84 13.55
C ARG A 93 1.66 -6.49 13.87
N GLY A 94 1.18 -6.36 15.11
CA GLY A 94 -0.14 -6.85 15.50
C GLY A 94 -1.26 -6.22 14.67
N LYS A 95 -1.22 -4.89 14.48
CA LYS A 95 -2.19 -4.16 13.66
C LYS A 95 -2.14 -4.54 12.18
N VAL A 96 -0.94 -4.69 11.62
CA VAL A 96 -0.77 -5.15 10.24
C VAL A 96 -1.33 -6.56 10.07
N SER A 97 -1.09 -7.47 11.02
CA SER A 97 -1.66 -8.82 10.95
C SER A 97 -3.20 -8.81 11.02
N GLU A 98 -3.80 -7.94 11.83
CA GLU A 98 -5.26 -7.78 11.91
C GLU A 98 -5.83 -7.28 10.56
N ILE A 99 -5.17 -6.32 9.92
CA ILE A 99 -5.55 -5.80 8.60
C ILE A 99 -5.43 -6.90 7.54
N ILE A 100 -4.33 -7.67 7.53
CA ILE A 100 -4.12 -8.75 6.56
C ILE A 100 -5.16 -9.85 6.76
N ASN A 101 -5.47 -10.25 8.00
CA ASN A 101 -6.49 -11.26 8.26
C ASN A 101 -7.87 -10.82 7.79
N ASN A 102 -8.24 -9.55 8.03
CA ASN A 102 -9.47 -8.98 7.49
C ASN A 102 -9.48 -8.98 5.95
N ALA A 103 -8.34 -8.70 5.31
CA ALA A 103 -8.21 -8.74 3.86
C ALA A 103 -8.31 -10.18 3.29
N ILE A 104 -7.78 -11.19 4.00
CA ILE A 104 -7.88 -12.61 3.62
C ILE A 104 -9.34 -13.09 3.66
N VAL A 105 -10.13 -12.65 4.66
CA VAL A 105 -11.55 -13.00 4.75
C VAL A 105 -12.35 -12.48 3.56
N HIS A 106 -12.05 -11.26 3.10
CA HIS A 106 -12.72 -10.60 1.97
C HIS A 106 -11.98 -10.80 0.64
N TYR A 107 -11.02 -11.74 0.58
CA TYR A 107 -10.17 -11.94 -0.60
C TYR A 107 -11.00 -12.15 -1.88
N ARG A 108 -12.14 -12.86 -1.81
CA ARG A 108 -12.97 -13.15 -2.99
C ARG A 108 -13.88 -12.00 -3.43
N ASP A 109 -14.01 -10.93 -2.64
CA ASP A 109 -15.01 -9.90 -2.86
C ASP A 109 -14.59 -8.92 -3.96
N ASP A 110 -13.28 -8.60 -4.04
CA ASP A 110 -12.73 -7.63 -4.99
C ASP A 110 -11.56 -8.21 -5.80
N LEU A 111 -11.59 -8.06 -7.12
CA LEU A 111 -10.52 -8.55 -8.02
C LEU A 111 -9.18 -7.82 -7.78
N ASP A 112 -9.24 -6.52 -7.46
CA ASP A 112 -8.06 -5.72 -7.15
C ASP A 112 -7.40 -6.17 -5.84
N LEU A 113 -8.20 -6.56 -4.84
CA LEU A 113 -7.69 -7.11 -3.58
C LEU A 113 -7.01 -8.47 -3.79
N GLN A 114 -7.58 -9.33 -4.65
CA GLN A 114 -6.94 -10.61 -5.03
C GLN A 114 -5.59 -10.40 -5.68
N ASN A 115 -5.54 -9.55 -6.70
CA ASN A 115 -4.30 -9.25 -7.42
C ASN A 115 -3.24 -8.66 -6.49
N LEU A 116 -3.62 -7.78 -5.56
CA LEU A 116 -2.71 -7.16 -4.60
C LEU A 116 -2.14 -8.19 -3.62
N ILE A 117 -2.99 -9.06 -3.07
CA ILE A 117 -2.57 -10.09 -2.11
C ILE A 117 -1.69 -11.13 -2.80
N ASP A 118 -2.07 -11.60 -3.98
CA ASP A 118 -1.30 -12.59 -4.75
C ASP A 118 0.06 -12.02 -5.18
N PHE A 119 0.08 -10.76 -5.62
CA PHE A 119 1.33 -10.06 -5.94
C PHE A 119 2.22 -9.96 -4.72
N GLY A 120 1.69 -9.52 -3.58
CA GLY A 120 2.44 -9.41 -2.33
C GLY A 120 3.00 -10.75 -1.87
N GLN A 121 2.18 -11.81 -1.87
CA GLN A 121 2.60 -13.15 -1.46
C GLN A 121 3.66 -13.72 -2.39
N LYS A 122 3.57 -13.48 -3.70
CA LYS A 122 4.58 -13.92 -4.68
C LYS A 122 5.88 -13.15 -4.55
N GLU A 123 5.82 -11.83 -4.42
CA GLU A 123 7.00 -10.96 -4.33
C GLU A 123 7.78 -11.23 -3.03
N PHE A 124 7.08 -11.36 -1.90
CA PHE A 124 7.71 -11.62 -0.61
C PHE A 124 7.86 -13.11 -0.28
N SER A 125 7.45 -14.00 -1.20
CA SER A 125 7.48 -15.46 -1.02
C SER A 125 6.87 -15.91 0.32
N CYS A 126 5.74 -15.32 0.70
CA CYS A 126 5.05 -15.55 1.97
C CYS A 126 3.60 -16.01 1.76
N CYS A 127 2.96 -16.53 2.80
CA CYS A 127 1.57 -17.01 2.73
C CYS A 127 0.85 -16.70 4.04
N GLY A 128 -0.22 -15.89 3.96
CA GLY A 128 -0.95 -15.38 5.13
C GLY A 128 -0.30 -14.14 5.75
N GLY A 129 -0.80 -13.71 6.92
CA GLY A 129 -0.24 -12.58 7.66
C GLY A 129 0.88 -13.00 8.62
N ILE A 130 0.66 -14.07 9.36
CA ILE A 130 1.63 -14.70 10.26
C ILE A 130 1.92 -16.13 9.81
N SER A 131 0.89 -16.84 9.34
CA SER A 131 0.99 -18.25 8.96
C SER A 131 0.03 -18.60 7.83
N TYR A 132 0.34 -19.67 7.09
CA TYR A 132 -0.57 -20.23 6.09
C TYR A 132 -1.95 -20.60 6.68
N LYS A 133 -2.03 -20.83 8.00
CA LYS A 133 -3.27 -21.13 8.72
C LYS A 133 -4.28 -19.98 8.72
N ASP A 134 -3.85 -18.75 8.47
CA ASP A 134 -4.72 -17.58 8.42
C ASP A 134 -5.82 -17.74 7.34
N TRP A 135 -5.52 -18.48 6.27
CA TRP A 135 -6.49 -18.83 5.21
C TRP A 135 -7.63 -19.74 5.65
N SER A 136 -7.50 -20.44 6.78
CA SER A 136 -8.59 -21.28 7.31
C SER A 136 -9.80 -20.46 7.77
N GLN A 137 -9.63 -19.16 8.02
CA GLN A 137 -10.71 -18.25 8.38
C GLN A 137 -11.53 -17.80 7.17
N ASN A 138 -10.97 -17.91 5.95
CA ASN A 138 -11.71 -17.61 4.72
C ASN A 138 -12.62 -18.80 4.37
N ILE A 139 -13.93 -18.56 4.30
CA ILE A 139 -14.93 -19.59 4.02
C ILE A 139 -14.70 -20.30 2.68
N HIS A 140 -14.19 -19.59 1.67
CA HIS A 140 -13.92 -20.16 0.36
C HIS A 140 -12.72 -21.11 0.40
N ALA A 141 -11.61 -20.67 0.99
CA ALA A 141 -10.41 -21.51 1.15
C ALA A 141 -10.65 -22.71 2.07
N HIS A 142 -11.45 -22.53 3.13
CA HIS A 142 -11.87 -23.61 4.03
C HIS A 142 -12.71 -24.67 3.31
N ASN A 143 -13.70 -24.25 2.52
CA ASN A 143 -14.56 -25.16 1.76
C ASN A 143 -13.81 -25.95 0.69
N ASP A 144 -12.83 -25.33 0.02
CA ASP A 144 -12.01 -26.01 -0.98
C ASP A 144 -11.05 -27.02 -0.34
N SER A 145 -10.50 -26.70 0.84
CA SER A 145 -9.70 -27.64 1.64
C SER A 145 -10.52 -28.88 2.03
N HIS A 146 -11.75 -28.69 2.52
CA HIS A 146 -12.65 -29.80 2.86
C HIS A 146 -13.09 -30.63 1.66
N ARG A 147 -13.35 -30.02 0.50
CA ARG A 147 -13.65 -30.76 -0.74
C ARG A 147 -12.46 -31.59 -1.20
N GLY A 148 -11.24 -31.08 -1.04
CA GLY A 148 -10.00 -31.81 -1.32
C GLY A 148 -9.86 -33.07 -0.46
N THR A 149 -10.03 -32.93 0.86
CA THR A 149 -9.99 -34.07 1.79
C THR A 149 -11.07 -35.10 1.47
N LYS A 150 -12.33 -34.69 1.27
CA LYS A 150 -13.42 -35.61 0.88
C LYS A 150 -13.16 -36.31 -0.45
N ARG A 151 -12.54 -35.63 -1.42
CA ARG A 151 -12.14 -36.22 -2.69
C ARG A 151 -11.03 -37.24 -2.49
N LEU A 152 -10.02 -36.94 -1.67
CA LEU A 152 -8.95 -37.89 -1.34
C LEU A 152 -9.48 -39.11 -0.58
N ASP A 153 -10.39 -38.92 0.38
CA ASP A 153 -11.05 -40.01 1.12
C ASP A 153 -11.88 -40.89 0.17
N SER A 154 -12.57 -40.27 -0.79
CA SER A 154 -13.30 -41.01 -1.83
C SER A 154 -12.36 -41.81 -2.71
N VAL A 155 -11.23 -41.23 -3.13
CA VAL A 155 -10.21 -41.93 -3.93
C VAL A 155 -9.60 -43.09 -3.14
N TRP A 156 -9.26 -42.89 -1.86
CA TRP A 156 -8.73 -43.95 -0.99
C TRP A 156 -9.73 -45.07 -0.71
N SER A 157 -11.01 -44.73 -0.60
CA SER A 157 -12.07 -45.72 -0.46
C SER A 157 -12.19 -46.59 -1.73
N PHE A 158 -12.04 -46.00 -2.92
CA PHE A 158 -11.98 -46.76 -4.18
C PHE A 158 -10.71 -47.62 -4.28
N VAL A 159 -9.55 -47.10 -3.84
CA VAL A 159 -8.29 -47.86 -3.83
C VAL A 159 -8.32 -49.02 -2.83
N SER A 160 -9.06 -48.92 -1.73
CA SER A 160 -9.19 -49.99 -0.74
C SER A 160 -10.24 -51.06 -1.11
N LEU A 161 -11.02 -50.80 -2.16
CA LEU A 161 -12.07 -51.69 -2.70
C LEU A 161 -11.58 -52.51 -3.91
N VAL A 162 -10.37 -52.22 -4.42
CA VAL A 162 -9.66 -52.95 -5.48
C VAL A 162 -8.51 -53.73 -4.87
#